data_AF-A0A5B7AFM7-F1
#
_entry.id   AF-A0A5B7AFM7-F1
#
_cell.length_a   1.000
_cell.length_b   1.000
_cell.length_c   1.000
_cell.angle_alpha   90.00
_cell.angle_beta   90.00
_cell.angle_gamma   90.00
#
_symmetry.space_group_name_H-M   'P 1'
#
loop_
_entity.id
_entity.type
_entity.pdbx_description
1 polymer ?
#
loop_
_entity_poly.entity_id
_entity_poly.type
_entity_poly.pdbx_seq_one_letter_code
_entity_poly.pdbx_strand_id
1 'polypeptide(L)'
;MATQKPQRSPAEIEDIILRKIFLVSLIDSMENDSRIVYFEMTAAEILSEGKELRLSRDLMERVLIDRLSDQFPSAEPPFPYLIGCYRRAYDEGKKISSMKDKAVKSELESVVKQAKKLAVSYCRIHLGNPDMFPNWDTSKSNVLPLLPLIFSEVSSSVDGFGGSGSGAIGCPPGFLEEFFRDSDFDSLDPILKQLYEDLRGSVLKVSALGNFQQPLRALLFLVSFPIGAKSLVNHPWWIPKGAYLNGRVIEMTSILGPFFHVSALPDHTIFKSEPDVGQQCFSEASTRRPADLLSSFTTIKTVMNNLYDGLSEVLLCLLKNTDTRENVLEYLAEVINKNLSRAHIQVDPISCASSGMFVNLSAVMLRLCEPFLDANLTKRDKIDPKYVFYSTRLDLRGLTALHASSEEVAEWLNKDHPGRADGSRQYSDGENRLLQSQEATSSGNYAGGPSPLQSNKPMSSCSEKAKYPFICECFFMTARVLNLGLLKAFSDFKHLVQVTRICFIIADRTDQTSIL
;
A
#
# COMPACT_ATOMS: atom_id res chain seq x y z
N MET A 1 60.52 -20.24 26.44
CA MET A 1 59.71 -19.10 26.92
C MET A 1 58.80 -18.65 25.78
N ALA A 2 57.53 -19.02 25.81
CA ALA A 2 56.55 -18.47 24.87
C ALA A 2 56.24 -17.04 25.34
N THR A 3 56.70 -16.05 24.59
CA THR A 3 56.31 -14.65 24.80
C THR A 3 54.79 -14.56 24.67
N GLN A 4 54.11 -14.29 25.78
CA GLN A 4 52.67 -13.98 25.77
C GLN A 4 52.49 -12.78 24.84
N LYS A 5 51.64 -12.92 23.81
CA LYS A 5 51.23 -11.79 22.97
C LYS A 5 50.74 -10.67 23.90
N PRO A 6 51.15 -9.41 23.69
CA PRO A 6 50.70 -8.30 24.54
C PRO A 6 49.17 -8.26 24.53
N GLN A 7 48.57 -8.36 25.71
CA GLN A 7 47.13 -8.15 25.87
C GLN A 7 46.86 -6.67 25.60
N ARG A 8 46.10 -6.39 24.54
CA ARG A 8 45.65 -5.04 24.21
C ARG A 8 44.74 -4.54 25.32
N SER A 9 44.82 -3.25 25.66
CA SER A 9 43.90 -2.64 26.62
C SER A 9 42.48 -2.57 26.05
N PRO A 10 41.43 -2.49 26.88
CA PRO A 10 40.05 -2.31 26.41
C PRO A 10 39.88 -1.11 25.48
N ALA A 11 40.51 0.02 25.81
CA ALA A 11 40.49 1.24 25.00
C ALA A 11 41.16 1.07 23.62
N GLU A 12 42.24 0.27 23.54
CA GLU A 12 42.86 -0.07 22.26
C GLU A 12 41.97 -0.98 21.41
N ILE A 13 41.21 -1.89 22.04
CA ILE A 13 40.27 -2.75 21.34
C ILE A 13 39.09 -1.94 20.82
N GLU A 14 38.58 -1.00 21.61
CA GLU A 14 37.53 -0.05 21.23
C GLU A 14 37.96 0.79 20.01
N ASP A 15 39.12 1.43 20.06
CA ASP A 15 39.67 2.23 18.95
C ASP A 15 39.73 1.41 17.65
N ILE A 16 40.27 0.18 17.73
CA ILE A 16 40.36 -0.71 16.56
C ILE A 16 38.99 -1.09 15.99
N ILE A 17 37.99 -1.32 16.85
CA ILE A 17 36.64 -1.65 16.42
C ILE A 17 36.00 -0.43 15.74
N LEU A 18 36.15 0.77 16.32
CA LEU A 18 35.55 1.98 15.77
C LEU A 18 36.18 2.39 14.43
N ARG A 19 37.50 2.26 14.28
CA ARG A 19 38.18 2.50 13.00
C ARG A 19 37.64 1.58 11.90
N LYS A 20 37.40 0.30 12.23
CA LYS A 20 36.81 -0.67 11.30
C LYS A 20 35.35 -0.35 10.97
N ILE A 21 34.55 0.02 11.95
CA ILE A 21 33.13 0.32 11.75
C ILE A 21 32.97 1.55 10.86
N PHE A 22 33.70 2.63 11.15
CA PHE A 22 33.56 3.90 10.45
C PHE A 22 34.50 4.04 9.23
N LEU A 23 35.47 3.15 9.04
CA LEU A 23 36.50 3.26 7.99
C LEU A 23 37.22 4.62 8.05
N VAL A 24 37.72 4.96 9.24
CA VAL A 24 38.44 6.21 9.49
C VAL A 24 39.74 5.94 10.25
N SER A 25 40.71 6.84 10.09
CA SER A 25 41.96 6.84 10.83
C SER A 25 42.25 8.24 11.39
N LEU A 26 42.78 8.30 12.61
CA LEU A 26 43.30 9.52 13.25
C LEU A 26 44.83 9.62 13.12
N ILE A 27 45.47 8.64 12.50
CA ILE A 27 46.91 8.60 12.27
C ILE A 27 47.11 8.48 10.77
N ASP A 28 48.01 9.28 10.22
CA ASP A 28 48.47 9.13 8.84
C ASP A 28 49.16 7.77 8.71
N SER A 29 48.39 6.76 8.30
CA SER A 29 48.85 5.41 8.08
C SER A 29 48.83 5.12 6.59
N MET A 30 49.92 4.54 6.10
CA MET A 30 50.02 3.99 4.73
C MET A 30 49.18 2.69 4.61
N GLU A 31 47.95 2.70 5.12
CA GLU A 31 47.02 1.58 4.98
C GLU A 31 46.56 1.47 3.52
N ASN A 32 46.61 0.24 2.98
CA ASN A 32 46.32 -0.02 1.56
C ASN A 32 44.83 0.04 1.19
N ASP A 33 43.92 0.21 2.16
CA ASP A 33 42.48 0.30 1.88
C ASP A 33 42.10 1.75 1.58
N SER A 34 41.94 2.07 0.29
CA SER A 34 41.59 3.42 -0.19
C SER A 34 40.27 3.96 0.36
N ARG A 35 39.43 3.12 0.97
CA ARG A 35 38.15 3.53 1.59
C ARG A 35 38.32 4.15 2.97
N ILE A 36 39.46 3.90 3.63
CA ILE A 36 39.75 4.44 4.96
C ILE A 36 40.16 5.90 4.81
N VAL A 37 39.45 6.78 5.51
CA VAL A 37 39.69 8.23 5.43
C VAL A 37 40.50 8.70 6.64
N TYR A 38 41.59 9.40 6.38
CA TYR A 38 42.38 10.08 7.41
C TYR A 38 41.76 11.43 7.76
N PHE A 39 41.51 11.66 9.05
CA PHE A 39 40.95 12.92 9.55
C PHE A 39 42.02 13.79 10.20
N GLU A 40 42.76 14.52 9.38
CA GLU A 40 43.83 15.41 9.81
C GLU A 40 43.35 16.48 10.80
N MET A 41 42.23 17.17 10.48
CA MET A 41 41.70 18.24 11.33
C MET A 41 41.20 17.70 12.67
N THR A 42 40.41 16.63 12.64
CA THR A 42 39.90 15.95 13.85
C THR A 42 41.06 15.44 14.72
N ALA A 43 42.13 14.91 14.11
CA ALA A 43 43.33 14.48 14.83
C ALA A 43 44.07 15.67 15.48
N ALA A 44 44.24 16.79 14.76
CA ALA A 44 44.86 17.99 15.31
C ALA A 44 44.08 18.57 16.50
N GLU A 45 42.74 18.56 16.42
CA GLU A 45 41.88 19.02 17.51
C GLU A 45 41.97 18.11 18.75
N ILE A 46 41.96 16.78 18.57
CA ILE A 46 42.14 15.82 19.68
C ILE A 46 43.49 16.02 20.38
N LEU A 47 44.56 16.27 19.62
CA LEU A 47 45.88 16.58 20.18
C LEU A 47 45.88 17.90 20.95
N SER A 48 45.15 18.91 20.46
CA SER A 48 45.04 20.22 21.13
C SER A 48 44.29 20.14 22.46
N GLU A 49 43.36 19.18 22.58
CA GLU A 49 42.66 18.84 23.84
C GLU A 49 43.53 18.03 24.81
N GLY A 50 44.76 17.66 24.45
CA GLY A 50 45.66 16.86 25.28
C GLY A 50 45.28 15.38 25.37
N LYS A 51 44.47 14.88 24.44
CA LYS A 51 44.01 13.48 24.39
C LYS A 51 44.89 12.64 23.44
N GLU A 52 44.92 11.33 23.67
CA GLU A 52 45.58 10.39 22.75
C GLU A 52 44.76 10.26 21.44
N LEU A 53 45.46 10.02 20.32
CA LEU A 53 44.86 9.79 18.99
C LEU A 53 44.17 8.42 18.89
N ARG A 54 43.09 8.25 19.65
CA ARG A 54 42.29 7.04 19.74
C ARG A 54 40.83 7.40 19.59
N LEU A 55 40.11 6.65 18.76
CA LEU A 55 38.67 6.70 18.70
C LEU A 55 38.09 6.13 19.98
N SER A 56 37.08 6.82 20.49
CA SER A 56 36.28 6.39 21.62
C SER A 56 34.80 6.64 21.34
N ARG A 57 33.97 6.09 22.21
CA ARG A 57 32.53 6.26 22.25
C ARG A 57 32.08 7.72 22.17
N ASP A 58 32.81 8.63 22.81
CA ASP A 58 32.48 10.06 22.85
C ASP A 58 32.79 10.79 21.53
N LEU A 59 33.67 10.21 20.71
CA LEU A 59 34.09 10.79 19.42
C LEU A 59 33.28 10.26 18.23
N MET A 60 32.44 9.23 18.42
CA MET A 60 31.75 8.56 17.30
C MET A 60 30.91 9.51 16.45
N GLU A 61 30.09 10.34 17.10
CA GLU A 61 29.18 11.24 16.40
C GLU A 61 29.93 12.31 15.62
N ARG A 62 30.97 12.89 16.26
CA ARG A 62 31.85 13.88 15.62
C ARG A 62 32.52 13.31 14.37
N VAL A 63 33.15 12.14 14.49
CA VAL A 63 33.82 11.44 13.39
C VAL A 63 32.84 11.09 12.28
N LEU A 64 31.61 10.71 12.64
CA LEU A 64 30.57 10.41 11.67
C LEU A 64 30.12 11.66 10.90
N ILE A 65 29.94 12.80 11.58
CA ILE A 65 29.60 14.09 10.94
C ILE A 65 30.70 14.53 10.00
N ASP A 66 31.96 14.53 10.46
CA ASP A 66 33.12 14.89 9.64
C ASP A 66 33.16 14.01 8.37
N ARG A 67 32.90 12.71 8.53
CA ARG A 67 32.89 11.76 7.41
C ARG A 67 31.82 12.04 6.36
N LEU A 68 30.66 12.52 6.79
CA LEU A 68 29.49 12.76 5.94
C LEU A 68 29.48 14.17 5.34
N SER A 69 30.17 15.12 5.97
CA SER A 69 30.17 16.53 5.56
C SER A 69 31.20 16.83 4.48
N ASP A 70 32.29 16.07 4.40
CA ASP A 70 33.36 16.25 3.43
C ASP A 70 33.31 15.24 2.27
N GLN A 71 33.86 15.65 1.12
CA GLN A 71 34.03 14.77 -0.04
C GLN A 71 35.44 14.19 -0.08
N PHE A 72 35.52 12.86 -0.07
CA PHE A 72 36.79 12.14 -0.22
C PHE A 72 36.80 11.33 -1.52
N PRO A 73 37.89 11.33 -2.31
CA PRO A 73 37.92 10.75 -3.66
C PRO A 73 37.55 9.26 -3.78
N SER A 74 37.68 8.49 -2.69
CA SER A 74 37.35 7.05 -2.62
C SER A 74 36.28 6.74 -1.58
N ALA A 75 35.58 7.76 -1.07
CA ALA A 75 34.45 7.57 -0.18
C ALA A 75 33.30 6.86 -0.91
N GLU A 76 32.44 6.19 -0.13
CA GLU A 76 31.08 5.84 -0.56
C GLU A 76 30.14 7.04 -0.31
N PRO A 77 29.02 7.17 -1.06
CA PRO A 77 28.02 8.19 -0.78
C PRO A 77 27.39 8.00 0.61
N PRO A 78 26.76 9.04 1.19
CA PRO A 78 26.28 9.00 2.58
C PRO A 78 25.43 7.78 2.94
N PHE A 79 24.38 7.47 2.16
CA PHE A 79 23.48 6.35 2.47
C PHE A 79 24.17 4.98 2.39
N PRO A 80 24.84 4.57 1.29
CA PRO A 80 25.60 3.32 1.24
C PRO A 80 26.64 3.20 2.35
N TYR A 81 27.34 4.29 2.66
CA TYR A 81 28.34 4.32 3.72
C TYR A 81 27.73 4.01 5.10
N LEU A 82 26.58 4.62 5.43
CA LEU A 82 25.89 4.41 6.71
C LEU A 82 25.35 2.98 6.85
N ILE A 83 24.81 2.40 5.77
CA ILE A 83 24.43 0.98 5.72
C ILE A 83 25.66 0.08 5.93
N GLY A 84 26.80 0.46 5.33
CA GLY A 84 28.09 -0.19 5.54
C GLY A 84 28.55 -0.12 7.00
N CYS A 85 28.41 1.03 7.66
CA CYS A 85 28.75 1.20 9.08
C CYS A 85 27.91 0.27 9.95
N TYR A 86 26.60 0.22 9.73
CA TYR A 86 25.72 -0.67 10.47
C TYR A 86 26.10 -2.15 10.26
N ARG A 87 26.38 -2.57 9.01
CA ARG A 87 26.80 -3.95 8.72
C ARG A 87 28.10 -4.30 9.43
N ARG A 88 29.12 -3.44 9.33
CA ARG A 88 30.41 -3.65 10.01
C ARG A 88 30.24 -3.71 11.52
N ALA A 89 29.40 -2.85 12.10
CA ALA A 89 29.06 -2.89 13.52
C ALA A 89 28.40 -4.22 13.91
N TYR A 90 27.44 -4.70 13.11
CA TYR A 90 26.80 -6.00 13.33
C TYR A 90 27.81 -7.17 13.28
N ASP A 91 28.72 -7.15 12.31
CA ASP A 91 29.74 -8.20 12.15
C ASP A 91 30.78 -8.19 13.28
N GLU A 92 31.21 -7.01 13.76
CA GLU A 92 32.05 -6.90 14.95
C GLU A 92 31.30 -7.35 16.21
N GLY A 93 30.00 -7.05 16.33
CA GLY A 93 29.14 -7.56 17.40
C GLY A 93 29.13 -9.09 17.50
N LYS A 94 29.08 -9.80 16.36
CA LYS A 94 29.21 -11.27 16.32
C LYS A 94 30.56 -11.78 16.79
N LYS A 95 31.64 -11.03 16.54
CA LYS A 95 32.98 -11.41 17.02
C LYS A 95 33.07 -11.19 18.53
N ILE A 96 32.57 -10.06 19.03
CA ILE A 96 32.54 -9.71 20.45
C ILE A 96 31.73 -10.73 21.26
N SER A 97 30.64 -11.27 20.71
CA SER A 97 29.80 -12.24 21.42
C SER A 97 30.57 -13.52 21.82
N SER A 98 31.66 -13.83 21.12
CA SER A 98 32.55 -14.98 21.39
C SER A 98 33.66 -14.70 22.44
N MET A 99 33.77 -13.46 22.94
CA MET A 99 34.78 -13.09 23.93
C MET A 99 34.53 -13.75 25.29
N LYS A 100 35.63 -14.18 25.93
CA LYS A 100 35.59 -14.87 27.23
C LYS A 100 35.44 -13.91 28.42
N ASP A 101 36.05 -12.73 28.33
CA ASP A 101 35.96 -11.71 29.37
C ASP A 101 34.59 -11.02 29.30
N LYS A 102 33.78 -11.21 30.35
CA LYS A 102 32.42 -10.68 30.41
C LYS A 102 32.38 -9.15 30.56
N ALA A 103 33.33 -8.56 31.27
CA ALA A 103 33.33 -7.12 31.51
C ALA A 103 33.67 -6.37 30.23
N VAL A 104 34.78 -6.75 29.58
CA VAL A 104 35.20 -6.19 28.29
C VAL A 104 34.16 -6.47 27.20
N LYS A 105 33.56 -7.67 27.19
CA LYS A 105 32.47 -8.00 26.27
C LYS A 105 31.30 -7.04 26.41
N SER A 106 30.81 -6.80 27.63
CA SER A 106 29.65 -5.92 27.87
C SER A 106 29.93 -4.47 27.45
N GLU A 107 31.15 -3.99 27.67
CA GLU A 107 31.58 -2.65 27.28
C GLU A 107 31.60 -2.51 25.74
N LEU A 108 32.23 -3.45 25.05
CA LEU A 108 32.31 -3.45 23.59
C LEU A 108 30.95 -3.69 22.91
N GLU A 109 30.06 -4.48 23.52
CA GLU A 109 28.67 -4.62 23.06
C GLU A 109 27.93 -3.26 23.13
N SER A 110 28.18 -2.45 24.17
CA SER A 110 27.62 -1.10 24.27
C SER A 110 28.18 -0.17 23.20
N VAL A 111 29.48 -0.24 22.91
CA VAL A 111 30.16 0.52 21.84
C VAL A 111 29.53 0.20 20.49
N VAL A 112 29.42 -1.07 20.13
CA VAL A 112 28.80 -1.52 18.87
C VAL A 112 27.34 -1.09 18.79
N LYS A 113 26.58 -1.22 19.89
CA LYS A 113 25.18 -0.80 19.95
C LYS A 113 25.02 0.69 19.68
N GLN A 114 25.91 1.54 20.21
CA GLN A 114 25.88 2.98 19.92
C GLN A 114 26.20 3.26 18.45
N ALA A 115 27.22 2.61 17.88
CA ALA A 115 27.58 2.80 16.48
C ALA A 115 26.41 2.42 15.54
N LYS A 116 25.70 1.31 15.82
CA LYS A 116 24.47 0.94 15.09
C LYS A 116 23.39 2.01 15.19
N LYS A 117 23.12 2.51 16.40
CA LYS A 117 22.13 3.57 16.63
C LYS A 117 22.47 4.86 15.89
N LEU A 118 23.74 5.28 15.91
CA LEU A 118 24.19 6.46 15.17
C LEU A 118 24.03 6.25 13.66
N ALA A 119 24.44 5.10 13.12
CA ALA A 119 24.25 4.80 11.69
C ALA A 119 22.78 4.86 11.28
N VAL A 120 21.86 4.27 12.07
CA VAL A 120 20.42 4.34 11.81
C VAL A 120 19.89 5.78 11.91
N SER A 121 20.29 6.52 12.94
CA SER A 121 19.87 7.92 13.14
C SER A 121 20.27 8.78 11.95
N TYR A 122 21.54 8.74 11.55
CA TYR A 122 22.03 9.53 10.42
C TYR A 122 21.45 9.06 9.08
N CYS A 123 21.10 7.77 8.92
CA CYS A 123 20.30 7.31 7.78
C CYS A 123 18.94 8.03 7.72
N ARG A 124 18.22 8.12 8.84
CA ARG A 124 16.93 8.82 8.89
C ARG A 124 17.09 10.29 8.56
N ILE A 125 18.07 10.97 9.15
CA ILE A 125 18.25 12.40 8.92
C ILE A 125 18.64 12.66 7.46
N HIS A 126 19.54 11.85 6.87
CA HIS A 126 19.92 11.97 5.47
C HIS A 126 18.76 11.69 4.49
N LEU A 127 17.94 10.67 4.76
CA LEU A 127 16.77 10.37 3.92
C LEU A 127 15.63 11.39 4.08
N GLY A 128 15.44 11.92 5.30
CA GLY A 128 14.46 12.96 5.57
C GLY A 128 14.88 14.33 5.04
N ASN A 129 16.18 14.58 4.96
CA ASN A 129 16.77 15.83 4.46
C ASN A 129 17.93 15.53 3.49
N PRO A 130 17.65 15.21 2.21
CA PRO A 130 18.68 14.82 1.25
C PRO A 130 19.80 15.85 1.06
N ASP A 131 19.49 17.14 1.21
CA ASP A 131 20.44 18.25 1.03
C ASP A 131 21.38 18.47 2.24
N MET A 132 21.19 17.74 3.33
CA MET A 132 21.98 17.94 4.56
C MET A 132 23.45 17.53 4.40
N PHE A 133 23.73 16.50 3.60
CA PHE A 133 25.09 16.03 3.34
C PHE A 133 25.37 16.08 1.83
N PRO A 134 26.61 16.41 1.41
CA PRO A 134 26.97 16.39 -0.01
C PRO A 134 26.78 14.99 -0.60
N ASN A 135 25.76 14.82 -1.43
CA ASN A 135 25.54 13.58 -2.16
C ASN A 135 26.10 13.70 -3.58
N TRP A 136 27.20 12.97 -3.85
CA TRP A 136 27.82 12.92 -5.17
C TRP A 136 27.36 11.70 -5.98
N ASP A 137 26.35 10.96 -5.50
CA ASP A 137 25.73 9.89 -6.29
C ASP A 137 25.26 10.45 -7.64
N THR A 138 25.79 9.86 -8.71
CA THR A 138 25.52 10.26 -10.10
C THR A 138 24.18 9.72 -10.58
N SER A 139 23.54 8.82 -9.83
CA SER A 139 22.23 8.26 -10.12
C SER A 139 21.10 9.07 -9.45
N LYS A 140 20.57 10.07 -10.15
CA LYS A 140 19.36 10.78 -9.73
C LYS A 140 18.13 9.87 -9.91
N SER A 141 17.96 8.91 -9.00
CA SER A 141 16.72 8.14 -8.88
C SER A 141 15.71 8.91 -8.04
N ASN A 142 14.47 9.00 -8.50
CA ASN A 142 13.36 9.53 -7.68
C ASN A 142 12.87 8.51 -6.62
N VAL A 143 13.36 7.26 -6.67
CA VAL A 143 13.02 6.19 -5.74
C VAL A 143 14.00 6.18 -4.58
N LEU A 144 13.48 6.08 -3.35
CA LEU A 144 14.31 6.01 -2.15
C LEU A 144 15.23 4.79 -2.16
N PRO A 145 16.52 4.94 -1.80
CA PRO A 145 17.46 3.83 -1.74
C PRO A 145 17.15 2.83 -0.62
N LEU A 146 16.21 3.16 0.27
CA LEU A 146 15.67 2.29 1.29
C LEU A 146 14.75 1.20 0.71
N LEU A 147 14.06 1.45 -0.41
CA LEU A 147 13.12 0.50 -1.00
C LEU A 147 13.79 -0.82 -1.44
N PRO A 148 14.94 -0.82 -2.13
CA PRO A 148 15.68 -2.04 -2.43
C PRO A 148 16.07 -2.87 -1.20
N LEU A 149 16.37 -2.22 -0.06
CA LEU A 149 16.68 -2.92 1.20
C LEU A 149 15.44 -3.62 1.76
N ILE A 150 14.28 -2.96 1.71
CA ILE A 150 13.00 -3.57 2.11
C ILE A 150 12.68 -4.76 1.20
N PHE A 151 12.85 -4.60 -0.12
CA PHE A 151 12.67 -5.70 -1.09
C PHE A 151 13.60 -6.88 -0.85
N SER A 152 14.84 -6.63 -0.42
CA SER A 152 15.76 -7.68 0.00
C SER A 152 15.31 -8.38 1.28
N GLU A 153 14.75 -7.66 2.24
CA GLU A 153 14.26 -8.22 3.53
C GLU A 153 13.03 -9.11 3.33
N VAL A 154 12.10 -8.68 2.48
CA VAL A 154 10.85 -9.41 2.24
C VAL A 154 10.95 -10.44 1.11
N SER A 155 12.13 -10.59 0.51
CA SER A 155 12.38 -11.53 -0.58
C SER A 155 12.07 -12.96 -0.17
N SER A 156 11.54 -13.76 -1.08
CA SER A 156 11.16 -15.16 -0.86
C SER A 156 11.69 -16.03 -1.99
N SER A 157 11.92 -17.31 -1.70
CA SER A 157 12.41 -18.28 -2.68
C SER A 157 11.47 -18.47 -3.88
N VAL A 158 10.22 -18.01 -3.78
CA VAL A 158 9.21 -18.08 -4.85
C VAL A 158 9.28 -16.92 -5.86
N ASP A 159 10.17 -15.95 -5.68
CA ASP A 159 10.29 -14.74 -6.53
C ASP A 159 10.87 -15.01 -7.94
N GLY A 160 11.05 -16.29 -8.28
CA GLY A 160 11.68 -16.80 -9.49
C GLY A 160 10.92 -16.62 -10.81
N PHE A 161 9.85 -15.81 -10.86
CA PHE A 161 9.09 -15.56 -12.10
C PHE A 161 9.34 -14.19 -12.76
N GLY A 162 10.24 -13.35 -12.25
CA GLY A 162 10.49 -12.06 -12.91
C GLY A 162 11.58 -11.14 -12.37
N GLY A 163 12.50 -11.61 -11.52
CA GLY A 163 13.50 -10.72 -10.91
C GLY A 163 14.86 -11.37 -10.69
N SER A 164 15.60 -11.67 -11.75
CA SER A 164 17.06 -11.85 -11.66
C SER A 164 17.72 -10.51 -11.40
N GLY A 165 17.74 -10.09 -10.13
CA GLY A 165 18.53 -8.96 -9.64
C GLY A 165 19.87 -9.45 -9.09
N SER A 166 20.80 -9.75 -9.98
CA SER A 166 22.22 -9.93 -9.70
C SER A 166 22.80 -8.74 -8.93
N GLY A 167 23.35 -8.98 -7.72
CA GLY A 167 24.28 -8.06 -7.04
C GLY A 167 23.71 -7.11 -5.97
N ALA A 168 22.45 -7.25 -5.54
CA ALA A 168 21.88 -6.36 -4.53
C ALA A 168 22.59 -6.48 -3.18
N ILE A 169 23.01 -5.33 -2.62
CA ILE A 169 23.53 -5.19 -1.26
C ILE A 169 22.40 -5.62 -0.30
N GLY A 170 22.45 -6.86 0.21
CA GLY A 170 21.41 -7.38 1.11
C GLY A 170 21.26 -6.54 2.37
N CYS A 171 20.03 -6.33 2.85
CA CYS A 171 19.80 -5.55 4.06
C CYS A 171 20.60 -6.13 5.26
N PRO A 172 21.38 -5.31 6.00
CA PRO A 172 22.04 -5.80 7.20
C PRO A 172 21.01 -6.29 8.24
N PRO A 173 21.25 -7.43 8.91
CA PRO A 173 20.24 -8.00 9.82
C PRO A 173 19.83 -7.04 10.94
N GLY A 174 18.51 -6.89 11.12
CA GLY A 174 17.90 -6.01 12.13
C GLY A 174 17.94 -4.52 11.81
N PHE A 175 18.55 -4.10 10.68
CA PHE A 175 18.64 -2.67 10.33
C PHE A 175 17.26 -2.03 10.19
N LEU A 176 16.36 -2.63 9.41
CA LEU A 176 15.02 -2.08 9.19
C LEU A 176 14.17 -2.10 10.46
N GLU A 177 14.30 -3.12 11.30
CA GLU A 177 13.61 -3.17 12.59
C GLU A 177 14.04 -2.00 13.48
N GLU A 178 15.35 -1.75 13.60
CA GLU A 178 15.86 -0.59 14.33
C GLU A 178 15.46 0.72 13.65
N PHE A 179 15.45 0.78 12.32
CA PHE A 179 15.09 1.97 11.55
C PHE A 179 13.65 2.43 11.80
N PHE A 180 12.68 1.51 11.90
CA PHE A 180 11.26 1.85 12.06
C PHE A 180 10.72 1.84 13.49
N ARG A 181 11.38 1.18 14.46
CA ARG A 181 10.82 0.98 15.82
C ARG A 181 11.08 2.13 16.81
N ASP A 182 12.29 2.70 16.81
CA ASP A 182 12.74 3.67 17.82
C ASP A 182 12.84 5.10 17.23
N SER A 183 11.73 5.62 16.70
CA SER A 183 11.72 6.89 15.96
C SER A 183 10.53 7.76 16.33
N ASP A 184 10.70 9.08 16.25
CA ASP A 184 9.58 10.02 16.24
C ASP A 184 8.82 9.93 14.91
N PHE A 185 7.50 10.15 14.97
CA PHE A 185 6.63 10.06 13.79
C PHE A 185 6.96 11.14 12.76
N ASP A 186 7.26 12.36 13.21
CA ASP A 186 7.44 13.52 12.34
C ASP A 186 8.69 13.40 11.44
N SER A 187 9.77 12.79 11.92
CA SER A 187 10.98 12.53 11.13
C SER A 187 10.80 11.37 10.13
N LEU A 188 10.04 10.33 10.49
CA LEU A 188 9.82 9.18 9.62
C LEU A 188 8.70 9.37 8.60
N ASP A 189 7.69 10.20 8.91
CA ASP A 189 6.50 10.34 8.07
C ASP A 189 6.81 10.77 6.62
N PRO A 190 7.73 11.73 6.35
CA PRO A 190 8.12 12.06 4.97
C PRO A 190 8.76 10.88 4.22
N ILE A 191 9.60 10.10 4.91
CA ILE A 191 10.28 8.92 4.34
C ILE A 191 9.26 7.82 4.02
N LEU A 192 8.35 7.56 4.95
CA LEU A 192 7.28 6.57 4.78
C LEU A 192 6.34 6.95 3.64
N LYS A 193 5.94 8.23 3.55
CA LYS A 193 5.12 8.73 2.44
C LYS A 193 5.78 8.49 1.10
N GLN A 194 7.04 8.87 0.94
CA GLN A 194 7.78 8.61 -0.29
C GLN A 194 7.91 7.11 -0.58
N LEU A 195 8.17 6.26 0.43
CA LEU A 195 8.18 4.80 0.24
C LEU A 195 6.84 4.26 -0.28
N TYR A 196 5.71 4.77 0.20
CA TYR A 196 4.39 4.37 -0.30
C TYR A 196 4.15 4.83 -1.74
N GLU A 197 4.63 6.02 -2.11
CA GLU A 197 4.57 6.49 -3.50
C GLU A 197 5.45 5.65 -4.43
N ASP A 198 6.65 5.29 -4.00
CA ASP A 198 7.56 4.43 -4.76
C ASP A 198 6.98 3.02 -4.94
N LEU A 199 6.42 2.45 -3.86
CA LEU A 199 5.72 1.17 -3.90
C LEU A 199 4.52 1.21 -4.84
N ARG A 200 3.69 2.24 -4.74
CA ARG A 200 2.57 2.47 -5.66
C ARG A 200 3.07 2.51 -7.10
N GLY A 201 4.12 3.27 -7.37
CA GLY A 201 4.75 3.38 -8.69
C GLY A 201 5.18 2.04 -9.27
N SER A 202 5.72 1.15 -8.42
CA SER A 202 6.20 -0.18 -8.83
C SER A 202 5.10 -1.14 -9.31
N VAL A 203 3.84 -0.91 -8.90
CA VAL A 203 2.70 -1.80 -9.24
C VAL A 203 1.69 -1.19 -10.22
N LEU A 204 1.82 0.10 -10.59
CA LEU A 204 0.83 0.84 -11.40
C LEU A 204 0.41 0.18 -12.73
N LYS A 205 1.31 -0.58 -13.35
CA LYS A 205 1.06 -1.25 -14.64
C LYS A 205 1.32 -2.75 -14.58
N VAL A 206 1.21 -3.33 -13.39
CA VAL A 206 1.54 -4.75 -13.17
C VAL A 206 0.29 -5.60 -13.31
N SER A 207 0.34 -6.62 -14.17
CA SER A 207 -0.72 -7.62 -14.31
C SER A 207 -0.55 -8.77 -13.30
N ALA A 208 -1.50 -9.70 -13.30
CA ALA A 208 -1.42 -10.93 -12.50
C ALA A 208 -0.16 -11.78 -12.75
N LEU A 209 0.54 -11.60 -13.88
CA LEU A 209 1.77 -12.34 -14.20
C LEU A 209 3.04 -11.53 -13.92
N GLY A 210 2.92 -10.26 -13.52
CA GLY A 210 4.05 -9.42 -13.15
C GLY A 210 4.41 -9.49 -11.67
N ASN A 211 5.45 -8.76 -11.26
CA ASN A 211 5.95 -8.75 -9.89
C ASN A 211 5.14 -7.83 -8.96
N PHE A 212 3.93 -8.25 -8.58
CA PHE A 212 3.15 -7.56 -7.53
C PHE A 212 3.46 -8.10 -6.12
N GLN A 213 3.97 -9.34 -6.01
CA GLN A 213 4.12 -10.04 -4.73
C GLN A 213 5.19 -9.40 -3.84
N GLN A 214 6.31 -8.97 -4.40
CA GLN A 214 7.38 -8.32 -3.64
C GLN A 214 6.97 -6.94 -3.13
N PRO A 215 6.39 -6.04 -3.96
CA PRO A 215 5.77 -4.80 -3.47
C PRO A 215 4.69 -5.01 -2.41
N LEU A 216 3.84 -6.03 -2.56
CA LEU A 216 2.77 -6.31 -1.60
C LEU A 216 3.31 -6.75 -0.23
N ARG A 217 4.34 -7.60 -0.21
CA ARG A 217 5.02 -7.98 1.04
C ARG A 217 5.74 -6.80 1.68
N ALA A 218 6.35 -5.92 0.87
CA ALA A 218 6.97 -4.71 1.37
C ALA A 218 5.94 -3.75 2.00
N LEU A 219 4.78 -3.58 1.36
CA LEU A 219 3.66 -2.84 1.93
C LEU A 219 3.22 -3.45 3.28
N LEU A 220 3.02 -4.77 3.33
CA LEU A 220 2.66 -5.48 4.56
C LEU A 220 3.71 -5.29 5.67
N PHE A 221 5.00 -5.40 5.33
CA PHE A 221 6.10 -5.16 6.25
C PHE A 221 6.04 -3.75 6.84
N LEU A 222 5.86 -2.72 6.01
CA LEU A 222 5.78 -1.33 6.47
C LEU A 222 4.58 -1.09 7.39
N VAL A 223 3.39 -1.59 7.04
CA VAL A 223 2.20 -1.40 7.88
C VAL A 223 2.21 -2.23 9.16
N SER A 224 3.07 -3.25 9.26
CA SER A 224 3.26 -4.01 10.50
C SER A 224 3.81 -3.14 11.64
N PHE A 225 4.49 -2.03 11.30
CA PHE A 225 4.91 -1.02 12.28
C PHE A 225 3.76 -0.02 12.51
N PRO A 226 3.41 0.31 13.76
CA PRO A 226 2.33 1.27 14.06
C PRO A 226 2.50 2.65 13.39
N ILE A 227 3.74 3.15 13.31
CA ILE A 227 4.08 4.42 12.64
C ILE A 227 3.82 4.31 11.12
N GLY A 228 4.17 3.18 10.51
CA GLY A 228 3.90 2.90 9.10
C GLY A 228 2.40 2.85 8.81
N ALA A 229 1.65 2.06 9.58
CA ALA A 229 0.18 2.02 9.48
C ALA A 229 -0.46 3.41 9.60
N LYS A 230 -0.02 4.20 10.59
CA LYS A 230 -0.50 5.58 10.80
C LYS A 230 -0.13 6.51 9.64
N SER A 231 1.10 6.44 9.12
CA SER A 231 1.55 7.26 8.00
C SER A 231 0.76 6.94 6.72
N LEU A 232 0.53 5.65 6.45
CA LEU A 232 -0.23 5.19 5.29
C LEU A 232 -1.65 5.77 5.25
N VAL A 233 -2.42 5.65 6.34
CA VAL A 233 -3.82 6.12 6.36
C VAL A 233 -3.96 7.65 6.39
N ASN A 234 -2.88 8.36 6.77
CA ASN A 234 -2.80 9.82 6.74
C ASN A 234 -2.12 10.34 5.45
N HIS A 235 -1.74 9.45 4.53
CA HIS A 235 -1.14 9.82 3.25
C HIS A 235 -2.13 10.69 2.46
N PRO A 236 -1.69 11.78 1.78
CA PRO A 236 -2.60 12.61 0.98
C PRO A 236 -3.29 11.85 -0.17
N TRP A 237 -2.64 10.78 -0.62
CA TRP A 237 -3.12 9.84 -1.65
C TRP A 237 -3.73 8.56 -1.03
N TRP A 238 -4.03 8.53 0.27
CA TRP A 238 -4.85 7.46 0.86
C TRP A 238 -6.22 7.45 0.20
N ILE A 239 -6.89 8.60 0.22
CA ILE A 239 -8.07 8.92 -0.59
C ILE A 239 -7.74 10.20 -1.38
N PRO A 240 -7.56 10.11 -2.71
CA PRO A 240 -7.29 11.27 -3.56
C PRO A 240 -8.39 12.33 -3.41
N LYS A 241 -8.02 13.61 -3.42
CA LYS A 241 -8.95 14.74 -3.27
C LYS A 241 -9.05 15.52 -4.58
N GLY A 242 -10.25 16.02 -4.91
CA GLY A 242 -10.45 16.89 -6.07
C GLY A 242 -11.88 16.90 -6.61
N ALA A 243 -12.22 17.91 -7.41
CA ALA A 243 -13.56 18.09 -7.98
C ALA A 243 -13.98 16.96 -8.94
N TYR A 244 -13.02 16.28 -9.55
CA TYR A 244 -13.24 15.20 -10.53
C TYR A 244 -12.97 13.80 -9.95
N LEU A 245 -13.06 13.64 -8.63
CA LEU A 245 -12.86 12.35 -7.96
C LEU A 245 -13.93 11.34 -8.40
N ASN A 246 -13.50 10.29 -9.08
CA ASN A 246 -14.31 9.15 -9.51
C ASN A 246 -13.61 7.82 -9.19
N GLY A 247 -14.28 6.70 -9.46
CA GLY A 247 -13.78 5.37 -9.17
C GLY A 247 -12.45 5.05 -9.83
N ARG A 248 -12.27 5.46 -11.09
CA ARG A 248 -11.02 5.24 -11.83
C ARG A 248 -9.86 6.04 -11.24
N VAL A 249 -10.09 7.29 -10.83
CA VAL A 249 -9.07 8.11 -10.17
C VAL A 249 -8.62 7.45 -8.88
N ILE A 250 -9.54 6.92 -8.06
CA ILE A 250 -9.17 6.22 -6.83
C ILE A 250 -8.32 4.98 -7.14
N GLU A 251 -8.71 4.17 -8.12
CA GLU A 251 -7.97 2.97 -8.52
C GLU A 251 -6.53 3.30 -8.96
N MET A 252 -6.34 4.32 -9.79
CA MET A 252 -5.02 4.59 -10.39
C MET A 252 -4.15 5.51 -9.54
N THR A 253 -4.74 6.29 -8.63
CA THR A 253 -4.01 7.30 -7.86
C THR A 253 -3.97 7.04 -6.37
N SER A 254 -4.88 6.29 -5.76
CA SER A 254 -4.70 5.98 -4.34
C SER A 254 -3.47 5.09 -4.10
N ILE A 255 -2.95 5.03 -2.86
CA ILE A 255 -1.84 4.13 -2.53
C ILE A 255 -2.25 2.66 -2.73
N LEU A 256 -3.43 2.26 -2.24
CA LEU A 256 -3.90 0.87 -2.34
C LEU A 256 -4.51 0.51 -3.69
N GLY A 257 -5.03 1.48 -4.43
CA GLY A 257 -5.74 1.27 -5.69
C GLY A 257 -4.95 0.44 -6.70
N PRO A 258 -3.68 0.76 -7.00
CA PRO A 258 -2.86 -0.01 -7.91
C PRO A 258 -2.60 -1.45 -7.49
N PHE A 259 -2.56 -1.75 -6.18
CA PHE A 259 -2.50 -3.14 -5.71
C PHE A 259 -3.80 -3.89 -5.97
N PHE A 260 -4.95 -3.23 -5.80
CA PHE A 260 -6.23 -3.81 -6.20
C PHE A 260 -6.42 -3.87 -7.73
N HIS A 261 -5.76 -3.02 -8.51
CA HIS A 261 -5.82 -3.02 -9.98
C HIS A 261 -5.19 -4.28 -10.60
N VAL A 262 -4.17 -4.87 -9.96
CA VAL A 262 -3.48 -6.08 -10.44
C VAL A 262 -4.48 -7.18 -10.75
N SER A 263 -4.64 -7.53 -12.02
CA SER A 263 -5.66 -8.51 -12.43
C SER A 263 -5.23 -9.35 -13.62
N ALA A 264 -5.90 -10.49 -13.77
CA ALA A 264 -5.89 -11.32 -14.97
C ALA A 264 -6.99 -10.92 -15.97
N LEU A 265 -7.94 -10.07 -15.54
CA LEU A 265 -9.02 -9.58 -16.39
C LEU A 265 -8.50 -8.42 -17.26
N PRO A 266 -8.87 -8.37 -18.55
CA PRO A 266 -8.50 -7.25 -19.41
C PRO A 266 -9.19 -5.96 -18.95
N ASP A 267 -8.50 -4.84 -19.12
CA ASP A 267 -9.03 -3.49 -18.89
C ASP A 267 -8.97 -2.66 -20.19
N HIS A 268 -9.53 -1.45 -20.14
CA HIS A 268 -9.47 -0.48 -21.22
C HIS A 268 -8.03 -0.17 -21.64
N THR A 269 -7.81 0.09 -22.93
CA THR A 269 -6.48 0.20 -23.56
C THR A 269 -5.55 1.21 -22.89
N ILE A 270 -6.10 2.29 -22.33
CA ILE A 270 -5.37 3.35 -21.60
C ILE A 270 -4.76 2.82 -20.29
N PHE A 271 -5.38 1.81 -19.66
CA PHE A 271 -4.99 1.24 -18.37
C PHE A 271 -4.40 -0.16 -18.53
N LYS A 272 -3.83 -0.47 -19.70
CA LYS A 272 -3.24 -1.79 -19.96
C LYS A 272 -2.10 -2.07 -18.99
N SER A 273 -2.16 -3.23 -18.36
CA SER A 273 -1.13 -3.78 -17.49
C SER A 273 -0.24 -4.76 -18.24
N GLU A 274 0.99 -4.92 -17.75
CA GLU A 274 2.00 -5.81 -18.28
C GLU A 274 2.47 -6.80 -17.19
N PRO A 275 2.82 -8.04 -17.56
CA PRO A 275 2.73 -8.61 -18.91
C PRO A 275 1.29 -8.89 -19.37
N ASP A 276 1.04 -8.90 -20.67
CA ASP A 276 -0.28 -9.24 -21.23
C ASP A 276 -0.68 -10.70 -20.95
N VAL A 277 -1.61 -10.87 -19.99
CA VAL A 277 -2.10 -12.17 -19.52
C VAL A 277 -2.80 -12.95 -20.64
N GLY A 278 -3.56 -12.25 -21.48
CA GLY A 278 -4.29 -12.85 -22.60
C GLY A 278 -3.33 -13.49 -23.60
N GLN A 279 -2.28 -12.75 -23.98
CA GLN A 279 -1.27 -13.24 -24.91
C GLN A 279 -0.40 -14.35 -24.32
N GLN A 280 0.00 -14.25 -23.05
CA GLN A 280 0.87 -15.26 -22.44
C GLN A 280 0.15 -16.58 -22.16
N CYS A 281 -1.05 -16.51 -21.61
CA CYS A 281 -1.79 -17.69 -21.17
C CYS A 281 -2.74 -18.27 -22.23
N PHE A 282 -3.25 -17.43 -23.14
CA PHE A 282 -4.37 -17.80 -24.00
C PHE A 282 -4.16 -17.47 -25.50
N SER A 283 -2.93 -17.15 -25.91
CA SER A 283 -2.55 -17.18 -27.34
C SER A 283 -2.89 -18.55 -27.93
N GLU A 284 -3.50 -18.51 -29.13
CA GLU A 284 -3.85 -19.71 -29.91
C GLU A 284 -4.70 -20.74 -29.14
N ALA A 285 -5.59 -20.26 -28.25
CA ALA A 285 -6.37 -21.13 -27.37
C ALA A 285 -7.21 -22.21 -28.10
N SER A 286 -7.56 -22.00 -29.36
CA SER A 286 -8.30 -22.97 -30.19
C SER A 286 -7.47 -24.17 -30.65
N THR A 287 -6.15 -24.04 -30.71
CA THR A 287 -5.22 -25.11 -31.15
C THR A 287 -4.39 -25.68 -30.00
N ARG A 288 -4.38 -25.00 -28.84
CA ARG A 288 -3.61 -25.37 -27.66
C ARG A 288 -4.13 -26.66 -27.01
N ARG A 289 -3.23 -27.46 -26.44
CA ARG A 289 -3.63 -28.69 -25.73
C ARG A 289 -4.44 -28.33 -24.48
N PRO A 290 -5.50 -29.08 -24.14
CA PRO A 290 -6.31 -28.82 -22.95
C PRO A 290 -5.49 -28.75 -21.64
N ALA A 291 -4.45 -29.58 -21.50
CA ALA A 291 -3.58 -29.59 -20.32
C ALA A 291 -2.81 -28.26 -20.13
N ASP A 292 -2.36 -27.63 -21.22
CA ASP A 292 -1.61 -26.38 -21.18
C ASP A 292 -2.54 -25.21 -20.77
N LEU A 293 -3.80 -25.25 -21.21
CA LEU A 293 -4.84 -24.29 -20.79
C LEU A 293 -5.17 -24.44 -19.30
N LEU A 294 -5.36 -25.68 -18.83
CA LEU A 294 -5.62 -25.95 -17.40
C LEU A 294 -4.46 -25.50 -16.51
N SER A 295 -3.22 -25.68 -16.97
CA SER A 295 -2.03 -25.17 -16.29
C SER A 295 -2.09 -23.64 -16.17
N SER A 296 -2.43 -22.94 -17.26
CA SER A 296 -2.58 -21.47 -17.25
C SER A 296 -3.66 -20.98 -16.28
N PHE A 297 -4.83 -21.63 -16.25
CA PHE A 297 -5.87 -21.33 -15.26
C PHE A 297 -5.39 -21.58 -13.82
N THR A 298 -4.65 -22.65 -13.58
CA THR A 298 -4.11 -23.00 -12.26
C THR A 298 -3.09 -21.96 -11.79
N THR A 299 -2.22 -21.50 -12.68
CA THR A 299 -1.25 -20.42 -12.41
C THR A 299 -1.98 -19.14 -12.04
N ILE A 300 -2.90 -18.67 -12.89
CA ILE A 300 -3.70 -17.46 -12.63
C ILE A 300 -4.44 -17.56 -11.29
N LYS A 301 -5.09 -18.69 -11.03
CA LYS A 301 -5.82 -18.90 -9.76
C LYS A 301 -4.89 -18.83 -8.55
N THR A 302 -3.69 -19.42 -8.64
CA THR A 302 -2.70 -19.41 -7.56
C THR A 302 -2.21 -18.00 -7.30
N VAL A 303 -1.75 -17.28 -8.33
CA VAL A 303 -1.21 -15.92 -8.15
C VAL A 303 -2.27 -14.94 -7.67
N MET A 304 -3.51 -15.02 -8.17
CA MET A 304 -4.60 -14.17 -7.72
C MET A 304 -5.00 -14.47 -6.27
N ASN A 305 -5.01 -15.73 -5.83
CA ASN A 305 -5.23 -16.04 -4.41
C ASN A 305 -4.15 -15.44 -3.51
N ASN A 306 -2.88 -15.50 -3.91
CA ASN A 306 -1.78 -14.86 -3.17
C ASN A 306 -1.98 -13.34 -3.08
N LEU A 307 -2.44 -12.68 -4.16
CA LEU A 307 -2.79 -11.26 -4.13
C LEU A 307 -3.89 -10.99 -3.10
N TYR A 308 -4.95 -11.79 -3.10
CA TYR A 308 -6.04 -11.65 -2.16
C TYR A 308 -5.56 -11.87 -0.71
N ASP A 309 -4.62 -12.80 -0.48
CA ASP A 309 -4.10 -13.13 0.85
C ASP A 309 -3.35 -11.91 1.40
N GLY A 310 -2.38 -11.41 0.64
CA GLY A 310 -1.61 -10.24 1.05
C GLY A 310 -2.46 -8.97 1.20
N LEU A 311 -3.41 -8.71 0.30
CA LEU A 311 -4.33 -7.56 0.44
C LEU A 311 -5.22 -7.67 1.68
N SER A 312 -5.73 -8.88 1.96
CA SER A 312 -6.53 -9.13 3.17
C SER A 312 -5.69 -8.93 4.43
N GLU A 313 -4.45 -9.39 4.45
CA GLU A 313 -3.53 -9.20 5.57
C GLU A 313 -3.19 -7.72 5.81
N VAL A 314 -2.94 -6.95 4.75
CA VAL A 314 -2.74 -5.49 4.85
C VAL A 314 -3.95 -4.81 5.47
N LEU A 315 -5.16 -5.07 4.95
CA LEU A 315 -6.38 -4.47 5.51
C LEU A 315 -6.63 -4.93 6.94
N LEU A 316 -6.43 -6.20 7.27
CA LEU A 316 -6.58 -6.73 8.63
C LEU A 316 -5.59 -6.08 9.61
N CYS A 317 -4.35 -5.84 9.19
CA CYS A 317 -3.36 -5.13 9.99
C CYS A 317 -3.87 -3.73 10.36
N LEU A 318 -4.38 -2.98 9.38
CA LEU A 318 -4.93 -1.64 9.57
C LEU A 318 -6.27 -1.64 10.32
N LEU A 319 -7.11 -2.66 10.17
CA LEU A 319 -8.40 -2.75 10.87
C LEU A 319 -8.27 -3.15 12.34
N LYS A 320 -7.23 -3.91 12.70
CA LYS A 320 -6.94 -4.30 14.08
C LYS A 320 -6.54 -3.09 14.93
N ASN A 321 -5.81 -2.13 14.36
CA ASN A 321 -5.43 -0.91 15.03
C ASN A 321 -6.60 0.10 15.08
N THR A 322 -6.94 0.58 16.28
CA THR A 322 -8.04 1.52 16.50
C THR A 322 -7.82 2.88 15.84
N ASP A 323 -6.56 3.29 15.69
CA ASP A 323 -6.20 4.60 15.17
C ASP A 323 -6.29 4.66 13.63
N THR A 324 -6.35 3.50 12.98
CA THR A 324 -6.38 3.38 11.51
C THR A 324 -7.70 2.79 11.00
N ARG A 325 -8.47 2.11 11.84
CA ARG A 325 -9.72 1.42 11.47
C ARG A 325 -10.73 2.33 10.78
N GLU A 326 -10.96 3.53 11.31
CA GLU A 326 -11.95 4.45 10.75
C GLU A 326 -11.55 4.95 9.35
N ASN A 327 -10.25 5.17 9.11
CA ASN A 327 -9.72 5.55 7.79
C ASN A 327 -9.87 4.42 6.77
N VAL A 328 -9.75 3.16 7.19
CA VAL A 328 -10.00 1.99 6.32
C VAL A 328 -11.47 1.89 5.94
N LEU A 329 -12.37 2.02 6.92
CA LEU A 329 -13.80 2.03 6.65
C LEU A 329 -14.23 3.21 5.77
N GLU A 330 -13.57 4.36 5.92
CA GLU A 330 -13.77 5.52 5.04
C GLU A 330 -13.28 5.25 3.63
N TYR A 331 -12.08 4.68 3.47
CA TYR A 331 -11.54 4.32 2.15
C TYR A 331 -12.46 3.34 1.40
N LEU A 332 -12.88 2.26 2.07
CA LEU A 332 -13.78 1.27 1.49
C LEU A 332 -15.13 1.90 1.09
N ALA A 333 -15.70 2.73 1.95
CA ALA A 333 -16.94 3.45 1.65
C ALA A 333 -16.78 4.37 0.43
N GLU A 334 -15.69 5.13 0.36
CA GLU A 334 -15.43 6.06 -0.74
C GLU A 334 -15.22 5.32 -2.06
N VAL A 335 -14.45 4.21 -2.06
CA VAL A 335 -14.30 3.33 -3.22
C VAL A 335 -15.67 2.84 -3.72
N ILE A 336 -16.55 2.41 -2.82
CA ILE A 336 -17.89 1.93 -3.16
C ILE A 336 -18.75 3.06 -3.74
N ASN A 337 -18.82 4.20 -3.05
CA ASN A 337 -19.68 5.33 -3.42
C ASN A 337 -19.26 5.96 -4.76
N LYS A 338 -17.97 6.02 -5.05
CA LYS A 338 -17.45 6.54 -6.33
C LYS A 338 -17.58 5.58 -7.51
N ASN A 339 -18.13 4.39 -7.27
CA ASN A 339 -18.34 3.34 -8.26
C ASN A 339 -19.79 2.85 -8.33
N LEU A 340 -20.76 3.60 -7.79
CA LEU A 340 -22.19 3.21 -7.84
C LEU A 340 -22.70 3.00 -9.28
N SER A 341 -22.18 3.77 -10.23
CA SER A 341 -22.49 3.67 -11.67
C SER A 341 -22.07 2.34 -12.30
N ARG A 342 -21.23 1.53 -11.63
CA ARG A 342 -20.97 0.14 -12.05
C ARG A 342 -22.23 -0.72 -12.04
N ALA A 343 -23.28 -0.33 -11.31
CA ALA A 343 -24.57 -1.03 -11.33
C ALA A 343 -25.37 -0.81 -12.63
N HIS A 344 -25.00 0.17 -13.46
CA HIS A 344 -25.68 0.44 -14.73
C HIS A 344 -25.43 -0.69 -15.75
N ILE A 345 -26.31 -0.76 -16.76
CA ILE A 345 -26.19 -1.76 -17.84
C ILE A 345 -24.82 -1.63 -18.53
N GLN A 346 -24.44 -0.41 -18.91
CA GLN A 346 -23.13 -0.10 -19.48
C GLN A 346 -22.30 0.68 -18.46
N VAL A 347 -21.13 0.13 -18.12
CA VAL A 347 -20.17 0.79 -17.24
C VAL A 347 -19.25 1.64 -18.10
N ASP A 348 -19.07 2.90 -17.73
CA ASP A 348 -18.04 3.74 -18.36
C ASP A 348 -16.66 3.37 -17.80
N PRO A 349 -15.75 2.81 -18.62
CA PRO A 349 -14.44 2.36 -18.17
C PRO A 349 -13.48 3.50 -17.79
N ILE A 350 -13.81 4.75 -18.14
CA ILE A 350 -12.97 5.91 -17.84
C ILE A 350 -13.32 6.52 -16.48
N SER A 351 -14.60 6.50 -16.09
CA SER A 351 -15.03 7.04 -14.78
C SER A 351 -15.11 6.01 -13.67
N CYS A 352 -15.38 4.74 -14.00
CA CYS A 352 -15.46 3.65 -13.02
C CYS A 352 -14.13 2.92 -12.90
N ALA A 353 -13.85 2.41 -11.71
CA ALA A 353 -12.77 1.46 -11.48
C ALA A 353 -12.97 0.20 -12.32
N SER A 354 -11.89 -0.52 -12.61
CA SER A 354 -11.91 -1.72 -13.43
C SER A 354 -12.72 -2.87 -12.81
N SER A 355 -13.12 -3.81 -13.64
CA SER A 355 -13.68 -5.08 -13.16
C SER A 355 -12.64 -5.90 -12.39
N GLY A 356 -11.35 -5.76 -12.71
CA GLY A 356 -10.26 -6.38 -11.95
C GLY A 356 -10.24 -5.93 -10.49
N MET A 357 -10.22 -4.61 -10.25
CA MET A 357 -10.26 -4.02 -8.91
C MET A 357 -11.46 -4.51 -8.11
N PHE A 358 -12.66 -4.49 -8.70
CA PHE A 358 -13.87 -4.84 -7.95
C PHE A 358 -14.05 -6.35 -7.72
N VAL A 359 -13.50 -7.21 -8.59
CA VAL A 359 -13.41 -8.66 -8.33
C VAL A 359 -12.42 -8.93 -7.21
N ASN A 360 -11.26 -8.29 -7.23
CA ASN A 360 -10.26 -8.41 -6.16
C ASN A 360 -10.81 -7.91 -4.82
N LEU A 361 -11.45 -6.74 -4.82
CA LEU A 361 -12.11 -6.19 -3.63
C LEU A 361 -13.21 -7.10 -3.12
N SER A 362 -13.99 -7.74 -4.01
CA SER A 362 -15.01 -8.73 -3.61
C SER A 362 -14.39 -9.91 -2.86
N ALA A 363 -13.28 -10.46 -3.38
CA ALA A 363 -12.58 -11.59 -2.76
C ALA A 363 -12.00 -11.21 -1.39
N VAL A 364 -11.35 -10.05 -1.29
CA VAL A 364 -10.77 -9.54 -0.04
C VAL A 364 -11.86 -9.25 1.01
N MET A 365 -12.94 -8.58 0.62
CA MET A 365 -14.05 -8.24 1.51
C MET A 365 -14.77 -9.50 2.03
N LEU A 366 -14.88 -10.56 1.22
CA LEU A 366 -15.38 -11.87 1.67
C LEU A 366 -14.48 -12.48 2.76
N ARG A 367 -13.16 -12.41 2.59
CA ARG A 367 -12.19 -12.91 3.59
C ARG A 367 -12.23 -12.11 4.89
N LEU A 368 -12.47 -10.80 4.82
CA LEU A 368 -12.70 -9.99 6.02
C LEU A 368 -13.98 -10.39 6.76
N CYS A 369 -14.97 -10.97 6.07
CA CYS A 369 -16.21 -11.46 6.65
C CYS A 369 -16.12 -12.88 7.24
N GLU A 370 -15.16 -13.71 6.81
CA GLU A 370 -15.01 -15.09 7.27
C GLU A 370 -15.04 -15.26 8.80
N PRO A 371 -14.38 -14.41 9.62
CA PRO A 371 -14.38 -14.56 11.07
C PRO A 371 -15.74 -14.35 11.75
N PHE A 372 -16.75 -13.87 11.04
CA PHE A 372 -18.09 -13.60 11.58
C PHE A 372 -19.26 -14.14 10.75
N LEU A 373 -18.98 -14.78 9.61
CA LEU A 373 -19.95 -15.55 8.82
C LEU A 373 -19.70 -17.06 8.98
N ASP A 374 -19.56 -17.51 10.23
CA ASP A 374 -19.37 -18.92 10.53
C ASP A 374 -20.66 -19.74 10.30
N ALA A 375 -20.52 -21.05 10.07
CA ALA A 375 -21.64 -21.93 9.76
C ALA A 375 -22.71 -21.98 10.86
N ASN A 376 -22.34 -21.69 12.12
CA ASN A 376 -23.27 -21.67 13.25
C ASN A 376 -23.87 -20.27 13.50
N LEU A 377 -23.56 -19.29 12.66
CA LEU A 377 -24.09 -17.92 12.71
C LEU A 377 -23.87 -17.23 14.06
N THR A 378 -22.76 -17.52 14.74
CA THR A 378 -22.50 -17.10 16.13
C THR A 378 -22.47 -15.59 16.34
N LYS A 379 -22.18 -14.82 15.29
CA LYS A 379 -22.08 -13.35 15.32
C LYS A 379 -23.17 -12.65 14.50
N ARG A 380 -24.24 -13.37 14.12
CA ARG A 380 -25.36 -12.79 13.35
C ARG A 380 -26.01 -11.62 14.08
N ASP A 381 -26.07 -11.65 15.41
CA ASP A 381 -26.61 -10.56 16.24
C ASP A 381 -25.85 -9.24 16.08
N LYS A 382 -24.60 -9.28 15.58
CA LYS A 382 -23.77 -8.10 15.33
C LYS A 382 -24.07 -7.41 14.00
N ILE A 383 -24.96 -7.99 13.17
CA ILE A 383 -25.36 -7.43 11.88
C ILE A 383 -26.75 -6.81 12.08
N ASP A 384 -26.80 -5.49 12.20
CA ASP A 384 -28.06 -4.76 12.34
C ASP A 384 -28.67 -4.44 10.97
N PRO A 385 -29.85 -4.99 10.61
CA PRO A 385 -30.53 -4.68 9.35
C PRO A 385 -30.86 -3.20 9.16
N LYS A 386 -30.98 -2.43 10.26
CA LYS A 386 -31.28 -1.00 10.21
C LYS A 386 -30.17 -0.19 9.53
N TYR A 387 -28.97 -0.77 9.37
CA TYR A 387 -27.87 -0.19 8.61
C TYR A 387 -28.29 0.33 7.23
N VAL A 388 -29.16 -0.41 6.53
CA VAL A 388 -29.63 -0.05 5.17
C VAL A 388 -30.31 1.31 5.13
N PHE A 389 -30.87 1.76 6.25
CA PHE A 389 -31.63 3.01 6.34
C PHE A 389 -30.84 4.15 6.97
N TYR A 390 -29.99 3.84 7.95
CA TYR A 390 -29.34 4.87 8.79
C TYR A 390 -27.81 4.92 8.67
N SER A 391 -27.20 4.14 7.76
CA SER A 391 -25.76 4.25 7.50
C SER A 391 -25.38 5.66 7.06
N THR A 392 -24.26 6.15 7.59
CA THR A 392 -23.66 7.41 7.17
C THR A 392 -22.54 7.23 6.16
N ARG A 393 -22.07 6.00 5.93
CA ARG A 393 -20.93 5.70 5.05
C ARG A 393 -21.38 5.27 3.66
N LEU A 394 -22.44 4.48 3.55
CA LEU A 394 -22.97 4.00 2.27
C LEU A 394 -24.34 4.61 2.00
N ASP A 395 -24.54 5.14 0.80
CA ASP A 395 -25.87 5.55 0.36
C ASP A 395 -26.62 4.37 -0.29
N LEU A 396 -27.51 3.77 0.48
CA LEU A 396 -28.29 2.60 0.08
C LEU A 396 -29.78 2.92 -0.19
N ARG A 397 -30.23 4.15 0.09
CA ARG A 397 -31.64 4.55 0.03
C ARG A 397 -32.21 4.59 -1.38
N GLY A 398 -31.36 4.83 -2.38
CA GLY A 398 -31.76 4.82 -3.79
C GLY A 398 -31.84 3.42 -4.41
N LEU A 399 -31.59 2.36 -3.66
CA LEU A 399 -31.63 0.99 -4.17
C LEU A 399 -33.07 0.46 -4.21
N THR A 400 -33.38 -0.28 -5.27
CA THR A 400 -34.66 -0.97 -5.40
C THR A 400 -34.80 -2.00 -4.27
N ALA A 401 -35.85 -1.85 -3.46
CA ALA A 401 -36.16 -2.81 -2.41
C ALA A 401 -36.64 -4.15 -3.01
N LEU A 402 -36.48 -5.24 -2.24
CA LEU A 402 -36.88 -6.58 -2.69
C LEU A 402 -38.39 -6.72 -2.89
N HIS A 403 -39.18 -6.08 -2.03
CA HIS A 403 -40.64 -6.17 -2.02
C HIS A 403 -41.27 -4.96 -1.32
N ALA A 404 -40.91 -3.76 -1.79
CA ALA A 404 -41.54 -2.52 -1.35
C ALA A 404 -41.32 -1.43 -2.41
N SER A 405 -42.28 -0.53 -2.55
CA SER A 405 -42.08 0.71 -3.32
C SER A 405 -41.22 1.71 -2.54
N SER A 406 -40.66 2.70 -3.23
CA SER A 406 -39.91 3.77 -2.56
C SER A 406 -40.78 4.58 -1.59
N GLU A 407 -42.06 4.73 -1.90
CA GLU A 407 -43.06 5.39 -1.06
C GLU A 407 -43.34 4.58 0.21
N GLU A 408 -43.56 3.26 0.09
CA GLU A 408 -43.79 2.38 1.24
C GLU A 408 -42.61 2.38 2.22
N VAL A 409 -41.38 2.38 1.69
CA VAL A 409 -40.16 2.48 2.50
C VAL A 409 -40.08 3.84 3.21
N ALA A 410 -40.38 4.94 2.51
CA ALA A 410 -40.36 6.28 3.09
C ALA A 410 -41.43 6.44 4.20
N GLU A 411 -42.64 5.94 3.98
CA GLU A 411 -43.69 5.93 4.99
C GLU A 411 -43.31 5.12 6.24
N TRP A 412 -42.66 3.96 6.06
CA TRP A 412 -42.20 3.13 7.16
C TRP A 412 -41.15 3.86 8.03
N LEU A 413 -40.18 4.54 7.40
CA LEU A 413 -39.16 5.31 8.13
C LEU A 413 -39.74 6.50 8.90
N ASN A 414 -40.78 7.13 8.36
CA ASN A 414 -41.48 8.24 9.01
C ASN A 414 -42.28 7.78 10.24
N LYS A 415 -42.82 6.56 10.24
CA LYS A 415 -43.54 5.99 11.40
C LYS A 415 -42.62 5.72 12.60
N ASP A 416 -41.37 5.37 12.35
CA ASP A 416 -40.35 5.13 13.39
C ASP A 416 -39.83 6.44 14.05
N HIS A 417 -40.12 7.62 13.47
CA HIS A 417 -39.73 8.94 14.00
C HIS A 417 -40.93 9.91 14.11
N PRO A 418 -41.89 9.67 15.03
CA PRO A 418 -43.17 10.41 15.07
C PRO A 418 -43.10 11.89 15.50
N GLY A 419 -41.91 12.50 15.61
CA GLY A 419 -41.70 13.80 16.26
C GLY A 419 -41.31 15.00 15.37
N ARG A 420 -41.34 14.89 14.03
CA ARG A 420 -40.90 16.00 13.13
C ARG A 420 -41.93 16.43 12.08
N ALA A 421 -43.21 16.17 12.34
CA ALA A 421 -44.30 16.68 11.51
C ALA A 421 -45.25 17.55 12.34
N ASP A 422 -44.77 18.72 12.76
CA ASP A 422 -45.68 19.83 13.01
C ASP A 422 -45.02 21.14 12.56
N GLY A 423 -45.66 21.83 11.61
CA GLY A 423 -45.19 23.11 11.06
C GLY A 423 -44.77 23.10 9.59
N SER A 424 -45.67 22.76 8.66
CA SER A 424 -45.83 23.46 7.35
C SER A 424 -46.81 22.71 6.42
N ARG A 425 -48.05 22.54 6.87
CA ARG A 425 -49.16 22.32 5.94
C ARG A 425 -49.70 23.69 5.51
N GLN A 426 -49.14 24.28 4.45
CA GLN A 426 -49.87 25.25 3.63
C GLN A 426 -49.11 25.56 2.33
N TYR A 427 -49.81 25.42 1.21
CA TYR A 427 -49.47 25.77 -0.19
C TYR A 427 -48.52 24.83 -0.97
N SER A 428 -49.09 23.83 -1.67
CA SER A 428 -48.56 23.34 -2.97
C SER A 428 -49.53 22.37 -3.69
N ASP A 429 -50.86 22.56 -3.60
CA ASP A 429 -51.82 21.63 -4.22
C ASP A 429 -52.25 22.04 -5.65
N GLY A 430 -51.72 23.16 -6.16
CA GLY A 430 -52.12 23.76 -7.45
C GLY A 430 -51.19 23.45 -8.64
N GLU A 431 -49.91 23.16 -8.42
CA GLU A 431 -48.92 23.04 -9.51
C GLU A 431 -48.74 21.61 -10.05
N ASN A 432 -49.06 20.58 -9.26
CA ASN A 432 -48.87 19.19 -9.66
C ASN A 432 -49.88 18.69 -10.72
N ARG A 433 -50.99 19.40 -10.93
CA ARG A 433 -52.02 18.97 -11.89
C ARG A 433 -51.75 19.42 -13.33
N LEU A 434 -50.88 20.41 -13.54
CA LEU A 434 -50.58 20.94 -14.87
C LEU A 434 -49.40 20.21 -15.56
N LEU A 435 -48.52 19.59 -14.78
CA LEU A 435 -47.36 18.86 -15.29
C LEU A 435 -47.70 17.44 -15.79
N GLN A 436 -48.76 16.82 -15.27
CA GLN A 436 -49.18 15.47 -15.67
C GLN A 436 -49.82 15.40 -17.07
N SER A 437 -50.23 16.54 -17.66
CA SER A 437 -50.84 16.59 -18.98
C SER A 437 -49.87 16.75 -20.16
N GLN A 438 -48.56 16.94 -19.92
CA GLN A 438 -47.57 17.17 -20.99
C GLN A 438 -46.61 15.99 -21.27
N GLU A 439 -46.61 14.92 -20.46
CA GLU A 439 -45.71 13.77 -20.69
C GLU A 439 -46.32 12.65 -21.56
N ALA A 440 -47.55 12.82 -22.04
CA ALA A 440 -48.21 11.87 -22.93
C ALA A 440 -48.03 12.24 -24.42
N THR A 441 -46.83 12.64 -24.86
CA THR A 441 -46.39 12.61 -26.28
C THR A 441 -44.96 13.16 -26.44
N SER A 442 -43.93 12.32 -26.35
CA SER A 442 -42.71 12.48 -27.17
C SER A 442 -41.66 11.39 -26.87
N SER A 443 -41.23 10.73 -27.92
CA SER A 443 -40.01 9.93 -28.02
C SER A 443 -38.75 10.80 -28.03
N GLY A 444 -37.69 10.38 -27.33
CA GLY A 444 -36.29 10.75 -27.62
C GLY A 444 -35.60 11.72 -26.65
N ASN A 445 -34.37 11.35 -26.29
CA ASN A 445 -33.34 12.08 -25.50
C ASN A 445 -33.54 12.22 -23.99
N TYR A 446 -32.90 11.32 -23.23
CA TYR A 446 -32.69 11.47 -21.79
C TYR A 446 -31.45 12.35 -21.50
N ALA A 447 -31.68 13.66 -21.39
CA ALA A 447 -30.90 14.51 -20.49
C ALA A 447 -31.59 14.48 -19.12
N GLY A 448 -30.82 14.27 -18.06
CA GLY A 448 -31.35 14.02 -16.71
C GLY A 448 -32.15 15.18 -16.13
N GLY A 449 -33.37 14.87 -15.67
CA GLY A 449 -34.13 15.65 -14.69
C GLY A 449 -34.14 14.91 -13.34
N PRO A 450 -34.19 15.62 -12.20
CA PRO A 450 -34.09 14.99 -10.89
C PRO A 450 -35.39 14.28 -10.50
N SER A 451 -35.27 13.03 -10.05
CA SER A 451 -36.37 12.30 -9.39
C SER A 451 -36.82 13.03 -8.11
N PRO A 452 -38.10 12.93 -7.69
CA PRO A 452 -38.66 13.71 -6.58
C PRO A 452 -38.05 13.44 -5.18
N LEU A 453 -37.10 12.51 -5.09
CA LEU A 453 -36.40 12.15 -3.85
C LEU A 453 -35.10 12.94 -3.62
N GLN A 454 -34.68 13.80 -4.55
CA GLN A 454 -33.44 14.59 -4.42
C GLN A 454 -33.59 15.96 -3.75
N SER A 455 -34.80 16.43 -3.41
CA SER A 455 -34.99 17.79 -2.87
C SER A 455 -34.94 17.92 -1.34
N ASN A 456 -34.72 16.84 -0.59
CA ASN A 456 -34.52 16.98 0.85
C ASN A 456 -33.06 17.34 1.15
N LYS A 457 -32.84 18.63 1.47
CA LYS A 457 -31.61 19.17 2.07
C LYS A 457 -31.04 18.20 3.12
N PRO A 458 -29.71 18.07 3.25
CA PRO A 458 -29.11 17.28 4.32
C PRO A 458 -29.62 17.83 5.66
N MET A 459 -30.23 16.95 6.45
CA MET A 459 -30.75 17.26 7.77
C MET A 459 -29.57 17.70 8.65
N SER A 460 -29.37 19.01 8.76
CA SER A 460 -28.47 19.61 9.73
C SER A 460 -29.15 19.65 11.09
N SER A 461 -28.38 19.26 12.10
CA SER A 461 -28.60 19.36 13.55
C SER A 461 -29.35 18.21 14.26
N CYS A 462 -28.57 17.59 15.16
CA CYS A 462 -28.98 16.83 16.34
C CYS A 462 -29.72 15.49 16.13
N SER A 463 -28.97 14.49 15.66
CA SER A 463 -29.10 13.10 16.12
C SER A 463 -27.68 12.54 16.16
N GLU A 464 -27.30 11.82 17.22
CA GLU A 464 -26.04 11.07 17.22
C GLU A 464 -25.98 10.26 15.92
N LYS A 465 -24.96 10.50 15.07
CA LYS A 465 -24.77 9.71 13.85
C LYS A 465 -24.72 8.25 14.28
N ALA A 466 -25.64 7.42 13.80
CA ALA A 466 -25.70 6.01 14.15
C ALA A 466 -24.34 5.36 13.83
N LYS A 467 -23.56 5.03 14.86
CA LYS A 467 -22.28 4.35 14.70
C LYS A 467 -22.54 2.86 14.70
N TYR A 468 -22.28 2.21 13.58
CA TYR A 468 -22.39 0.77 13.46
C TYR A 468 -21.06 0.10 13.82
N PRO A 469 -21.09 -1.11 14.43
CA PRO A 469 -19.88 -1.85 14.70
C PRO A 469 -19.23 -2.32 13.39
N PHE A 470 -17.92 -2.57 13.43
CA PHE A 470 -17.14 -3.04 12.28
C PHE A 470 -17.79 -4.24 11.55
N ILE A 471 -18.32 -5.22 12.28
CA ILE A 471 -18.96 -6.41 11.67
C ILE A 471 -20.15 -6.02 10.78
N CYS A 472 -20.99 -5.09 11.25
CA CYS A 472 -22.16 -4.62 10.51
C CYS A 472 -21.74 -3.82 9.27
N GLU A 473 -20.82 -2.85 9.44
CA GLU A 473 -20.26 -2.06 8.34
C GLU A 473 -19.62 -2.97 7.27
N CYS A 474 -18.73 -3.87 7.68
CA CYS A 474 -18.04 -4.80 6.80
C CYS A 474 -19.03 -5.69 6.06
N PHE A 475 -20.06 -6.24 6.73
CA PHE A 475 -21.07 -7.07 6.10
C PHE A 475 -21.79 -6.36 4.95
N PHE A 476 -22.31 -5.15 5.19
CA PHE A 476 -23.06 -4.40 4.17
C PHE A 476 -22.15 -3.82 3.08
N MET A 477 -20.93 -3.38 3.42
CA MET A 477 -19.93 -3.02 2.42
C MET A 477 -19.58 -4.20 1.52
N THR A 478 -19.37 -5.40 2.08
CA THR A 478 -19.11 -6.63 1.30
C THR A 478 -20.28 -6.94 0.38
N ALA A 479 -21.52 -6.91 0.88
CA ALA A 479 -22.71 -7.12 0.04
C ALA A 479 -22.78 -6.12 -1.12
N ARG A 480 -22.47 -4.85 -0.87
CA ARG A 480 -22.46 -3.81 -1.91
C ARG A 480 -21.35 -4.02 -2.92
N VAL A 481 -20.14 -4.36 -2.48
CA VAL A 481 -18.99 -4.68 -3.34
C VAL A 481 -19.29 -5.88 -4.23
N LEU A 482 -19.89 -6.95 -3.70
CA LEU A 482 -20.27 -8.13 -4.49
C LEU A 482 -21.22 -7.79 -5.63
N ASN A 483 -22.18 -6.90 -5.38
CA ASN A 483 -23.11 -6.41 -6.40
C ASN A 483 -22.41 -5.58 -7.50
N LEU A 484 -21.51 -4.67 -7.12
CA LEU A 484 -20.78 -3.80 -8.05
C LEU A 484 -19.59 -4.50 -8.74
N GLY A 485 -19.14 -5.62 -8.18
CA GLY A 485 -17.96 -6.35 -8.59
C GLY A 485 -18.27 -7.71 -9.17
N LEU A 486 -18.19 -8.75 -8.36
CA LEU A 486 -18.29 -10.14 -8.84
C LEU A 486 -19.54 -10.39 -9.69
N LEU A 487 -20.73 -10.00 -9.21
CA LEU A 487 -21.98 -10.21 -9.94
C LEU A 487 -22.04 -9.40 -11.24
N LYS A 488 -21.59 -8.14 -11.20
CA LYS A 488 -21.50 -7.29 -12.38
C LYS A 488 -20.54 -7.85 -13.43
N ALA A 489 -19.35 -8.28 -13.01
CA ALA A 489 -18.36 -8.88 -13.89
C ALA A 489 -18.92 -10.13 -14.58
N PHE A 490 -19.61 -11.02 -13.86
CA PHE A 490 -20.29 -12.17 -14.46
C PHE A 490 -21.35 -11.77 -15.49
N SER A 491 -22.17 -10.75 -15.17
CA SER A 491 -23.17 -10.22 -16.10
C SER A 491 -22.52 -9.71 -17.40
N ASP A 492 -21.45 -8.92 -17.27
CA ASP A 492 -20.76 -8.32 -18.40
C ASP A 492 -20.07 -9.39 -19.28
N PHE A 493 -19.43 -10.38 -18.67
CA PHE A 493 -18.83 -11.51 -19.40
C PHE A 493 -19.89 -12.36 -20.12
N LYS A 494 -21.05 -12.60 -19.49
CA LYS A 494 -22.16 -13.32 -20.12
C LYS A 494 -22.68 -12.56 -21.35
N HIS A 495 -22.82 -11.23 -21.25
CA HIS A 495 -23.18 -10.38 -22.39
C HIS A 495 -22.12 -10.43 -23.49
N LEU A 496 -20.83 -10.36 -23.15
CA LEU A 496 -19.74 -10.44 -24.12
C LEU A 496 -19.77 -11.77 -24.90
N VAL A 497 -19.95 -12.89 -24.21
CA VAL A 497 -20.08 -14.21 -24.86
C VAL A 497 -21.26 -14.26 -25.84
N GLN A 498 -22.41 -13.66 -25.46
CA GLN A 498 -23.57 -13.57 -26.35
C GLN A 498 -23.28 -12.72 -27.60
N VAL A 499 -22.66 -11.55 -27.42
CA VAL A 499 -22.29 -10.64 -28.52
C VAL A 499 -21.29 -11.30 -29.46
N THR A 500 -20.23 -11.92 -28.93
CA THR A 500 -19.23 -12.63 -29.74
C THR A 500 -19.87 -13.75 -30.56
N ARG A 501 -20.81 -14.52 -29.97
CA ARG A 501 -21.55 -15.55 -30.69
C ARG A 501 -22.39 -14.97 -31.84
N ILE A 502 -23.02 -13.82 -31.62
CA ILE A 502 -23.78 -13.12 -32.68
C ILE A 502 -22.84 -12.65 -33.78
N CYS A 503 -21.69 -12.05 -33.45
CA CYS A 503 -20.69 -11.62 -34.43
C CYS A 503 -20.19 -12.79 -35.28
N PHE A 504 -19.93 -13.97 -34.68
CA PHE A 504 -19.56 -15.17 -35.44
C PHE A 504 -20.67 -15.62 -36.40
N ILE A 505 -21.93 -15.60 -35.96
CA ILE A 505 -23.07 -15.95 -36.83
C ILE A 505 -23.20 -14.95 -37.99
N ILE A 506 -22.97 -13.65 -37.74
CA ILE A 506 -22.99 -12.64 -38.78
C ILE A 506 -21.84 -12.86 -39.77
N ALA A 507 -20.61 -13.04 -39.26
CA ALA A 507 -19.42 -13.29 -40.09
C ALA A 507 -19.63 -14.49 -41.04
N ASP A 508 -20.10 -15.62 -40.50
CA ASP A 508 -20.40 -16.84 -41.27
C ASP A 508 -21.47 -16.60 -42.36
N ARG A 509 -22.48 -15.75 -42.07
CA ARG A 509 -23.48 -15.36 -43.08
C ARG A 509 -22.92 -14.44 -44.16
N THR A 510 -22.05 -13.49 -43.81
CA THR A 510 -21.39 -12.60 -44.79
C THR A 510 -20.47 -13.36 -45.73
N ASP A 511 -19.73 -14.36 -45.23
CA ASP A 511 -18.89 -15.24 -46.06
C ASP A 511 -19.74 -16.09 -47.00
N GLN A 512 -20.90 -16.59 -46.57
CA GLN A 512 -21.84 -17.31 -47.45
C GLN A 512 -22.48 -16.41 -48.53
N THR A 513 -22.77 -15.13 -48.24
CA THR A 513 -23.27 -14.18 -49.25
C THR A 513 -22.19 -13.66 -50.21
N SER A 514 -20.90 -13.87 -49.91
CA SER A 514 -19.79 -13.48 -50.81
C SER A 514 -19.45 -14.59 -51.83
N ILE A 515 -20.12 -15.75 -51.75
CA ILE A 515 -19.93 -16.94 -52.60
C ILE A 515 -21.13 -17.14 -53.57
N LEU A 516 -22.12 -16.24 -53.55
CA LEU A 516 -23.22 -16.13 -54.53
C LEU A 516 -22.99 -14.91 -55.43
#